data_AF-A0A7C4SAH7-F1
#
_entry.id   AF-A0A7C4SAH7-F1
#
_cell.length_a   1.000
_cell.length_b   1.000
_cell.length_c   1.000
_cell.angle_alpha   90.00
_cell.angle_beta   90.00
_cell.angle_gamma   90.00
#
_symmetry.space_group_name_H-M   'P 1'
#
loop_
_entity.id
_entity.type
_entity.pdbx_description
1 polymer ?
#
loop_
_entity_poly.entity_id
_entity_poly.type
_entity_poly.pdbx_seq_one_letter_code
_entity_poly.pdbx_strand_id
1 'polypeptide(L)' 'MPCISPDGKPTSSGMTLLRALKEGASSPEDVASKTGRAIYLVRSGLRELKSAGYVEEEGENRYRLTDKGAALLK' A
#
# COMPACT_ATOMS: atom_id res chain seq x y z
N MET A 1 -5.54 5.45 11.70
CA MET A 1 -4.11 5.13 11.95
C MET A 1 -3.38 5.29 10.63
N PRO A 2 -2.31 6.10 10.56
CA PRO A 2 -1.56 6.31 9.33
C PRO A 2 -0.91 5.00 8.88
N CYS A 3 -0.73 4.84 7.57
CA CYS A 3 -0.08 3.66 7.00
C CYS A 3 1.44 3.77 7.11
N ILE A 4 1.94 4.97 7.36
CA ILE A 4 3.34 5.27 7.66
C ILE A 4 3.48 5.84 9.07
N SER A 5 4.44 5.32 9.84
CA SER A 5 4.86 5.87 11.13
C SER A 5 5.66 7.16 10.94
N PRO A 6 5.79 8.03 11.96
CA PRO A 6 6.67 9.21 11.92
C PRO A 6 8.11 8.89 11.50
N ASP A 7 8.59 7.68 11.80
CA ASP A 7 9.92 7.18 11.41
C ASP A 7 10.03 6.76 9.93
N GLY A 8 9.00 7.01 9.13
CA GLY A 8 8.97 6.66 7.70
C GLY A 8 8.76 5.17 7.40
N LYS A 9 8.51 4.34 8.42
CA LYS A 9 8.29 2.90 8.28
C LYS A 9 6.79 2.57 8.16
N PRO A 10 6.40 1.54 7.40
CA PRO A 10 5.00 1.15 7.33
C PRO A 10 4.51 0.56 8.65
N THR A 11 3.33 1.01 9.07
CA THR A 11 2.63 0.46 10.25
C THR A 11 2.03 -0.90 9.92
N SER A 12 1.39 -1.56 10.90
CA SER A 12 0.60 -2.77 10.66
C SER A 12 -0.44 -2.58 9.53
N SER A 13 -1.10 -1.42 9.49
CA SER A 13 -2.02 -1.07 8.40
C SER A 13 -1.30 -0.90 7.06
N GLY A 14 -0.14 -0.26 7.04
CA GLY A 14 0.68 -0.14 5.83
C GLY A 14 1.14 -1.49 5.30
N MET A 15 1.59 -2.40 6.18
CA MET A 15 1.96 -3.75 5.80
C MET A 15 0.79 -4.55 5.22
N THR A 16 -0.42 -4.39 5.73
CA THR A 16 -1.62 -5.03 5.17
C THR A 16 -1.87 -4.60 3.73
N LEU A 17 -1.71 -3.30 3.42
CA LEU A 17 -1.85 -2.78 2.05
C LEU A 17 -0.73 -3.32 1.13
N LEU A 18 0.52 -3.34 1.62
CA LEU A 18 1.65 -3.89 0.88
C LEU A 18 1.44 -5.38 0.56
N ARG A 19 0.96 -6.18 1.52
CA ARG A 19 0.63 -7.60 1.28
C ARG A 19 -0.45 -7.77 0.22
N ALA A 20 -1.52 -6.98 0.26
CA ALA A 20 -2.57 -7.04 -0.75
C ALA A 20 -2.02 -6.80 -2.17
N LEU A 21 -1.11 -5.83 -2.33
CA LEU A 21 -0.43 -5.57 -3.60
C LEU A 21 0.45 -6.76 -4.02
N LYS A 22 1.16 -7.39 -3.08
CA LYS A 22 1.98 -8.59 -3.35
C LYS A 22 1.14 -9.78 -3.81
N GLU A 23 -0.06 -9.92 -3.26
CA GLU A 23 -1.02 -10.95 -3.62
C GLU A 23 -1.78 -10.65 -4.92
N GLY A 24 -1.39 -9.62 -5.68
CA GLY A 24 -1.94 -9.32 -7.00
C GLY A 24 -3.05 -8.26 -7.02
N ALA A 25 -3.32 -7.57 -5.92
CA ALA A 25 -4.11 -6.34 -6.01
C ALA A 25 -3.31 -5.27 -6.76
N SER A 26 -3.98 -4.52 -7.63
CA SER A 26 -3.33 -3.46 -8.41
C SER A 26 -4.07 -2.14 -8.32
N SER A 27 -5.36 -2.12 -7.99
CA SER A 27 -6.13 -0.89 -7.76
C SER A 27 -6.48 -0.66 -6.29
N PRO A 28 -6.76 0.59 -5.86
CA PRO A 28 -7.30 0.88 -4.53
C PRO A 28 -8.58 0.08 -4.21
N GLU A 29 -9.41 -0.18 -5.22
CA GLU A 29 -10.63 -0.96 -5.14
C GLU A 29 -10.33 -2.44 -4.84
N ASP A 30 -9.34 -3.02 -5.53
CA ASP A 30 -8.90 -4.40 -5.28
C ASP A 30 -8.29 -4.54 -3.89
N VAL A 31 -7.46 -3.57 -3.50
CA VAL A 31 -6.82 -3.56 -2.17
C VAL A 31 -7.88 -3.42 -1.09
N ALA A 32 -8.89 -2.56 -1.26
CA ALA A 32 -10.01 -2.44 -0.33
C ALA A 32 -10.78 -3.75 -0.21
N SER A 33 -11.08 -4.40 -1.34
CA SER A 33 -11.80 -5.67 -1.39
C SER A 33 -11.02 -6.80 -0.71
N LYS A 34 -9.70 -6.90 -0.97
CA LYS A 34 -8.83 -7.91 -0.34
C LYS A 34 -8.64 -7.69 1.15
N THR A 35 -8.48 -6.44 1.57
CA THR A 35 -8.18 -6.11 2.97
C THR A 35 -9.42 -5.93 3.83
N GLY A 36 -10.61 -5.87 3.23
CA GLY A 36 -11.87 -5.54 3.90
C GLY A 36 -11.90 -4.13 4.48
N ARG A 37 -11.00 -3.24 4.02
CA ARG A 37 -10.85 -1.88 4.54
C ARG A 37 -11.64 -0.89 3.70
N ALA A 38 -12.10 0.18 4.34
CA ALA A 38 -12.78 1.26 3.63
C ALA A 38 -11.85 1.92 2.59
N ILE A 39 -12.38 2.14 1.38
CA ILE A 39 -11.60 2.60 0.22
C ILE A 39 -10.90 3.95 0.45
N TYR A 40 -11.48 4.85 1.23
CA TYR A 40 -10.84 6.13 1.54
C TYR A 40 -9.56 5.97 2.38
N LEU A 41 -9.53 4.98 3.29
CA LEU A 41 -8.33 4.64 4.07
C LEU A 41 -7.26 3.99 3.20
N VAL A 42 -7.68 3.13 2.26
CA VAL A 42 -6.78 2.51 1.29
C VAL A 42 -6.13 3.57 0.41
N ARG A 43 -6.94 4.49 -0.15
CA ARG A 43 -6.42 5.59 -0.99
C ARG A 43 -5.47 6.52 -0.22
N SER A 44 -5.78 6.85 1.03
CA SER A 44 -4.85 7.62 1.88
C SER A 44 -3.56 6.84 2.14
N GLY A 45 -3.68 5.58 2.52
CA GLY A 45 -2.53 4.72 2.83
C GLY A 45 -1.61 4.47 1.64
N LEU A 46 -2.17 4.24 0.45
CA LEU A 46 -1.40 4.08 -0.78
C LEU A 46 -0.62 5.35 -1.14
N ARG A 47 -1.21 6.54 -0.93
CA ARG A 47 -0.49 7.81 -1.12
C ARG A 47 0.67 7.97 -0.14
N GLU A 48 0.47 7.62 1.13
CA GLU A 48 1.55 7.65 2.14
C GLU A 48 2.66 6.66 1.79
N LEU A 49 2.31 5.43 1.42
CA LEU A 49 3.26 4.39 0.99
C LEU A 49 4.02 4.80 -0.28
N LYS A 50 3.34 5.48 -1.21
CA LYS A 50 3.95 6.04 -2.43
C LYS A 50 4.95 7.14 -2.07
N SER A 51 4.55 8.06 -1.20
CA SER A 51 5.43 9.14 -0.73
C SER A 51 6.65 8.62 0.03
N ALA A 52 6.53 7.48 0.72
CA ALA A 52 7.64 6.83 1.41
C ALA A 52 8.49 5.90 0.49
N GLY A 53 8.11 5.76 -0.78
CA GLY A 53 8.81 4.98 -1.80
C GLY A 53 8.67 3.47 -1.64
N TYR A 54 7.60 2.98 -1.02
CA TYR A 54 7.30 1.54 -0.92
C TYR A 54 6.45 1.02 -2.06
N VAL A 55 5.60 1.89 -2.63
CA VAL A 55 4.77 1.59 -3.80
C VAL A 55 4.99 2.67 -4.85
N GLU A 56 4.77 2.32 -6.10
CA GLU A 56 4.78 3.22 -7.24
C GLU A 56 3.44 3.15 -7.95
N GLU A 57 3.08 4.20 -8.69
CA GLU A 57 1.85 4.23 -9.46
C GLU A 57 2.17 3.86 -10.91
N GLU A 58 1.61 2.77 -11.41
CA GLU A 58 1.88 2.17 -12.72
C GLU A 58 0.65 2.37 -13.63
N GLY A 59 0.43 3.63 -14.05
CA GLY A 59 -0.70 4.03 -14.90
C GLY A 59 -1.86 4.67 -14.12
N GLU A 60 -3.06 4.72 -14.72
CA GLU A 60 -4.23 5.32 -14.07
C GLU A 60 -4.76 4.45 -12.93
N ASN A 61 -4.69 4.95 -11.70
CA ASN A 61 -5.21 4.30 -10.48
C ASN A 61 -4.63 2.90 -10.20
N ARG A 62 -3.44 2.61 -10.71
CA ARG A 62 -2.77 1.33 -10.45
C ARG A 62 -1.52 1.52 -9.62
N TYR A 63 -1.33 0.67 -8.63
CA TYR A 63 -0.21 0.69 -7.71
C TYR A 63 0.55 -0.62 -7.81
N ARG A 64 1.89 -0.52 -7.81
CA ARG A 64 2.81 -1.64 -7.82
C ARG A 64 3.76 -1.54 -6.63
N LEU A 65 4.19 -2.69 -6.12
CA LEU A 65 5.26 -2.75 -5.12
C LEU A 65 6.60 -2.45 -5.76
N THR A 66 7.32 -1.50 -5.15
CA THR A 66 8.74 -1.29 -5.43
C THR A 66 9.59 -2.38 -4.77
N ASP A 67 10.86 -2.48 -5.15
CA ASP A 67 11.83 -3.38 -4.50
C ASP A 67 11.91 -3.13 -2.98
N LYS A 68 11.81 -1.87 -2.55
CA LYS A 68 11.82 -1.47 -1.14
C LYS A 68 10.60 -2.01 -0.40
N GLY A 69 9.41 -1.95 -1.01
CA GLY A 69 8.18 -2.51 -0.47
C GLY A 69 8.21 -4.04 -0.43
N ALA A 70 8.71 -4.67 -1.49
CA ALA A 70 8.83 -6.12 -1.59
C ALA A 70 9.82 -6.68 -0.55
N ALA A 71 10.91 -5.97 -0.26
CA ALA A 71 11.91 -6.36 0.74
C ALA A 71 11.34 -6.47 2.16
N LEU A 72 10.28 -5.70 2.49
CA LEU A 72 9.60 -5.79 3.79
C LEU A 72 8.65 -6.99 3.92
N LEU A 73 8.32 -7.64 2.79
CA LEU A 73 7.41 -8.78 2.71
C LEU A 73 8.15 -10.10 2.48
N LYS A 74 9.49 -10.12 2.67
CA LYS A 74 10.30 -11.33 2.64
C LYS A 74 10.06 -12.19 3.88
#